data_AF-A0AAE1PEG1-F1
#
_entry.id   AF-A0AAE1PEG1-F1
#
_cell.length_a   1.000
_cell.length_b   1.000
_cell.length_c   1.000
_cell.angle_alpha   90.00
_cell.angle_beta   90.00
_cell.angle_gamma   90.00
#
_symmetry.space_group_name_H-M   'P 1'
#
loop_
_entity.id
_entity.type
_entity.pdbx_description
1 polymer ?
#
loop_
_entity_poly.entity_id
_entity_poly.type
_entity_poly.pdbx_seq_one_letter_code
_entity_poly.pdbx_strand_id
1 'polypeptide(L)' 'MKEGRREEWSGEDESLLEITDILPEDTKSYDKMRPPQSQGNPTVVYFHVTVMSLDSIDESSMVRFI' A
#
# COMPACT_ATOMS: atom_id res chain seq x y z
N MET A 1 14.29 47.64 3.14
CA MET A 1 13.40 46.72 3.88
C MET A 1 12.59 45.97 2.84
N LYS A 2 12.99 44.75 2.48
CA LYS A 2 12.20 43.91 1.55
C LYS A 2 11.34 42.98 2.41
N GLU A 3 10.04 43.26 2.40
CA GLU A 3 9.02 42.43 3.05
C GLU A 3 9.10 41.01 2.48
N GLY A 4 9.20 40.04 3.39
CA GLY A 4 9.27 38.63 3.06
C GLY A 4 7.94 38.18 2.47
N ARG A 5 7.96 37.72 1.22
CA ARG A 5 6.86 37.01 0.57
C ARG A 5 6.62 35.72 1.36
N ARG A 6 5.60 35.70 2.22
CA ARG A 6 5.11 34.44 2.82
C ARG A 6 4.63 33.55 1.69
N GLU A 7 5.22 32.36 1.57
CA GLU A 7 4.67 31.30 0.75
C GLU A 7 3.40 30.81 1.44
N GLU A 8 2.26 31.21 0.87
CA GLU A 8 0.95 30.73 1.27
C GLU A 8 0.86 29.26 0.82
N TRP A 9 0.89 28.33 1.79
CA TRP A 9 0.53 26.95 1.53
C TRP A 9 -0.97 26.93 1.24
N SER A 10 -1.34 26.96 -0.05
CA SER A 10 -2.70 26.66 -0.47
C SER A 10 -3.00 25.23 -0.02
N GLY A 11 -3.89 25.07 0.96
CA GLY A 11 -4.39 23.77 1.35
C GLY A 11 -4.96 23.09 0.10
N GLU A 12 -4.28 22.06 -0.36
CA GLU A 12 -4.70 21.24 -1.50
C GLU A 12 -6.04 20.58 -1.16
N ASP A 13 -6.95 20.64 -2.13
CA ASP A 13 -8.35 20.21 -2.13
C ASP A 13 -8.82 19.34 -0.93
N GLU A 14 -9.78 19.85 -0.15
CA GLU A 14 -10.59 19.08 0.80
C GLU A 14 -11.59 18.14 0.09
N SER A 15 -11.27 17.66 -1.12
CA SER A 15 -12.08 16.67 -1.82
C SER A 15 -11.73 15.27 -1.32
N LEU A 16 -12.77 14.47 -1.07
CA LEU A 16 -12.58 13.07 -0.73
C LEU A 16 -11.97 12.37 -1.94
N LEU A 17 -10.91 11.60 -1.71
CA LEU A 17 -10.31 10.75 -2.75
C LEU A 17 -11.38 9.84 -3.36
N GLU A 18 -11.60 9.96 -4.65
CA GLU A 18 -12.46 9.07 -5.41
C GLU A 18 -11.65 7.91 -6.01
N ILE A 19 -12.32 6.82 -6.36
CA ILE A 19 -11.66 5.64 -6.94
C ILE A 19 -10.95 5.96 -8.27
N THR A 20 -11.41 6.99 -8.96
CA THR A 20 -10.82 7.51 -10.20
C THR A 20 -9.45 8.14 -9.99
N ASP A 21 -9.16 8.61 -8.78
CA ASP A 21 -7.90 9.30 -8.47
C ASP A 21 -6.73 8.32 -8.29
N ILE A 22 -7.03 7.05 -8.02
CA ILE A 22 -6.03 6.01 -7.78
C ILE A 22 -5.88 5.03 -8.96
N LEU A 23 -6.84 5.02 -9.89
CA LEU A 23 -6.83 4.16 -11.06
C LEU A 23 -6.22 4.89 -12.25
N PRO A 24 -5.61 4.16 -13.21
CA PRO A 24 -5.22 4.77 -14.47
C PRO A 24 -6.45 5.32 -15.20
N GLU A 25 -6.28 6.43 -15.94
CA GLU A 25 -7.34 7.09 -16.72
C GLU A 25 -8.13 6.10 -17.59
N ASP A 26 -7.42 5.13 -18.18
CA ASP A 26 -8.04 3.96 -18.81
C ASP A 26 -8.16 2.80 -17.82
N THR A 27 -9.36 2.64 -17.25
CA THR A 27 -9.70 1.52 -16.34
C THR A 27 -9.41 0.13 -16.92
N LYS A 28 -9.40 -0.04 -18.25
CA LYS A 28 -9.08 -1.32 -18.91
C LYS A 28 -7.59 -1.60 -19.00
N SER A 29 -6.75 -0.58 -18.84
CA SER A 29 -5.30 -0.72 -18.88
C SER A 29 -4.72 -1.31 -17.59
N TYR A 30 -5.50 -1.33 -16.50
CA TYR A 30 -5.08 -1.91 -15.24
C TYR A 30 -5.18 -3.46 -15.26
N ASP A 31 -4.04 -4.10 -15.48
CA ASP A 31 -3.90 -5.55 -15.42
C ASP A 31 -3.77 -6.03 -13.96
N LYS A 32 -4.88 -6.46 -13.36
CA LYS A 32 -4.94 -7.04 -12.01
C LYS A 32 -4.13 -8.33 -11.84
N MET A 33 -3.77 -9.02 -12.93
CA MET A 33 -3.00 -10.26 -12.89
C MET A 33 -1.50 -10.02 -12.94
N ARG A 34 -1.07 -8.78 -13.19
CA ARG A 34 0.34 -8.40 -13.25
C ARG A 34 0.79 -7.83 -11.91
N PRO A 35 1.87 -8.35 -11.32
CA PRO A 35 2.43 -7.74 -10.12
C PRO A 35 2.92 -6.32 -10.44
N PRO A 36 2.82 -5.36 -9.51
CA PRO A 36 3.33 -4.02 -9.71
C PRO A 36 4.86 -4.07 -9.82
N GLN A 37 5.38 -3.81 -11.03
CA GLN A 37 6.81 -3.74 -11.30
C GLN A 37 7.21 -2.27 -11.44
N SER A 38 7.94 -1.76 -10.47
CA SER A 38 8.58 -0.44 -10.60
C SER A 38 9.93 -0.61 -11.29
N GLN A 39 10.04 -0.11 -12.52
CA GLN A 39 11.30 -0.03 -13.27
C GLN A 39 12.06 -1.37 -13.45
N GLY A 40 11.32 -2.49 -13.57
CA GLY A 40 11.91 -3.81 -13.78
C GLY A 40 12.54 -4.44 -12.53
N ASN A 41 12.46 -3.78 -11.38
CA ASN A 41 12.86 -4.36 -10.10
C ASN A 41 11.81 -5.37 -9.61
N PRO A 42 12.23 -6.40 -8.86
CA PRO A 42 11.29 -7.32 -8.23
C PRO A 42 10.36 -6.58 -7.26
N THR A 43 9.09 -6.98 -7.24
CA THR A 43 8.11 -6.45 -6.30
C THR A 43 8.51 -6.83 -4.87
N VAL A 44 8.76 -5.83 -4.02
CA VAL A 44 9.04 -6.05 -2.60
C VAL A 44 7.72 -6.09 -1.83
N VAL A 45 7.49 -7.17 -1.08
CA VAL A 45 6.27 -7.36 -0.30
C VAL A 45 6.62 -7.39 1.18
N TYR A 46 6.00 -6.50 1.95
CA TYR A 46 6.13 -6.45 3.41
C TYR A 46 4.95 -7.16 4.06
N PHE A 47 5.24 -8.09 4.97
CA PHE A 47 4.22 -8.78 5.74
C PHE A 47 4.25 -8.27 7.18
N HIS A 48 3.08 -7.86 7.67
CA HIS A 48 2.87 -7.58 9.09
C HIS A 48 1.94 -8.66 9.63
N VAL A 49 2.42 -9.44 10.58
CA VAL A 49 1.63 -10.49 11.23
C VAL A 49 1.25 -10.00 12.61
N THR A 50 -0.06 -9.83 12.83
CA THR A 50 -0.61 -9.57 14.16
C THR A 50 -1.38 -10.79 14.61
N VAL A 51 -1.00 -11.34 15.76
CA VAL A 51 -1.75 -12.43 16.39
C VAL A 51 -2.86 -11.82 17.26
N MET A 52 -4.12 -12.10 16.92
CA MET A 52 -5.27 -11.64 17.70
C MET A 52 -5.47 -12.50 18.95
N SER A 53 -5.41 -13.82 18.79
CA SER A 53 -5.45 -14.80 19.88
C SER A 53 -4.84 -16.12 19.41
N LEU A 54 -4.37 -16.93 20.36
CA LEU A 54 -3.96 -18.32 20.12
C LEU A 54 -5.00 -19.22 20.77
N ASP A 55 -5.54 -20.18 20.01
CA ASP A 55 -6.61 -21.08 20.45
C ASP A 55 -6.05 -22.28 21.24
N SER A 56 -4.99 -22.92 20.72
CA SER A 56 -4.26 -23.96 21.43
C SER A 56 -2.86 -24.14 20.84
N ILE A 57 -1.93 -24.60 21.66
CA ILE A 57 -0.59 -25.04 21.23
C ILE A 57 -0.56 -26.55 21.43
N ASP A 58 -0.46 -27.29 20.33
CA ASP A 58 -0.35 -28.74 20.36
C ASP A 58 0.99 -29.19 19.82
N GLU A 59 1.86 -29.72 20.68
CA GLU A 59 3.21 -30.18 20.31
C GLU A 59 3.20 -31.46 19.46
N SER A 60 2.11 -32.23 19.47
CA SER A 60 1.95 -33.43 18.64
C SER A 60 1.72 -33.09 17.15
N SER A 61 1.19 -31.88 16.89
CA SER A 61 0.86 -31.35 15.57
C SER A 61 2.02 -30.64 14.86
N MET A 62 3.24 -30.66 15.41
CA MET A 62 4.43 -30.25 14.66
C MET A 62 4.36 -30.92 13.28
N VAL A 63 4.32 -30.11 12.21
CA VAL A 63 4.43 -30.64 10.85
C VAL A 63 5.80 -31.28 10.79
N ARG A 64 5.82 -32.61 10.93
CA ARG A 64 7.03 -33.41 10.95
C ARG A 64 7.76 -33.16 9.63
N PHE A 65 8.85 -32.41 9.67
CA PHE A 65 9.80 -32.33 8.58
C PHE A 65 10.57 -33.65 8.53
N ILE A 66 10.12 -34.56 7.66
CA ILE A 66 10.98 -35.60 7.07
C ILE A 66 11.28 -35.26 5.62
#